data_AF-A0A395RH35-F1
#
_entry.id   AF-A0A395RH35-F1
#
_cell.length_a   1.000
_cell.length_b   1.000
_cell.length_c   1.000
_cell.angle_alpha   90.00
_cell.angle_beta   90.00
_cell.angle_gamma   90.00
#
_symmetry.space_group_name_H-M   'P 1'
#
loop_
_entity.id
_entity.type
_entity.pdbx_description
1 polymer ?
#
loop_
_entity_poly.entity_id
_entity_poly.type
_entity_poly.pdbx_seq_one_letter_code
_entity_poly.pdbx_strand_id
1 'polypeptide(L)'
;MAGIGISGRHLPLLYKIVSNLVSPPHLYAILVIDIEGRFDATRLTCLPSHMRHVYIQRPARSDPEHIRALVAEAEVILLYGDVARASAGREWWGTVVVGGLGYGDISAGWKGWLRVDRENVRGFASSISAEEALDQKEQRQDVVDTAGWAATSHWGGFTFKDGDEDASEEGVMKWEDVDNLEQVDDNGE
;
A
#
# COMPACT_ATOMS: atom_id res chain seq x y z
N MET A 1 0.94 -8.85 -21.43
CA MET A 1 0.03 -9.03 -20.30
C MET A 1 -0.75 -7.72 -20.12
N ALA A 2 -2.07 -7.76 -19.95
CA ALA A 2 -2.88 -6.55 -19.77
C ALA A 2 -2.99 -6.27 -18.26
N GLY A 3 -2.10 -5.43 -17.73
CA GLY A 3 -2.15 -4.99 -16.34
C GLY A 3 -3.36 -4.10 -16.04
N ILE A 4 -3.70 -3.96 -14.77
CA ILE A 4 -4.77 -3.09 -14.31
C ILE A 4 -4.23 -1.65 -14.22
N GLY A 5 -4.92 -0.72 -14.87
CA GLY A 5 -4.61 0.71 -14.80
C GLY A 5 -5.37 1.40 -13.65
N ILE A 6 -4.66 2.16 -12.82
CA ILE A 6 -5.21 3.01 -11.76
C ILE A 6 -4.88 4.46 -12.08
N SER A 7 -5.85 5.35 -11.89
CA SER A 7 -5.74 6.79 -12.17
C SER A 7 -6.23 7.66 -11.02
N GLY A 8 -6.02 8.98 -11.14
CA GLY A 8 -6.38 9.93 -10.08
C GLY A 8 -5.32 9.96 -8.98
N ARG A 9 -5.77 10.10 -7.72
CA ARG A 9 -4.93 10.06 -6.51
C ARG A 9 -4.62 8.61 -6.13
N HIS A 10 -3.82 7.94 -6.94
CA HIS A 10 -3.62 6.48 -6.87
C HIS A 10 -2.76 5.98 -5.69
N LEU A 11 -1.85 6.80 -5.15
CA LEU A 11 -0.88 6.39 -4.12
C LEU A 11 -1.50 5.78 -2.86
N PRO A 12 -2.57 6.33 -2.24
CA PRO A 12 -3.22 5.73 -1.08
C PRO A 12 -3.68 4.29 -1.33
N LEU A 13 -4.26 4.02 -2.51
CA LEU A 13 -4.67 2.67 -2.87
C LEU A 13 -3.46 1.76 -3.09
N LEU A 14 -2.39 2.27 -3.72
CA LEU A 14 -1.16 1.49 -3.89
C LEU A 14 -0.53 1.13 -2.55
N TYR A 15 -0.49 2.03 -1.58
CA TYR A 15 0.03 1.73 -0.24
C TYR A 15 -0.79 0.63 0.44
N LYS A 16 -2.13 0.68 0.34
CA LYS A 16 -3.01 -0.36 0.89
C LYS A 16 -2.80 -1.71 0.18
N ILE A 17 -2.79 -1.73 -1.15
CA ILE A 17 -2.56 -2.94 -1.94
C ILE A 17 -1.21 -3.57 -1.61
N VAL A 18 -0.12 -2.78 -1.66
CA VAL A 18 1.23 -3.28 -1.41
C VAL A 18 1.35 -3.78 0.03
N SER A 19 0.84 -3.03 1.01
CA SER A 19 0.89 -3.43 2.43
C SER A 19 0.14 -4.75 2.67
N ASN A 20 -1.03 -4.93 2.06
CA ASN A 20 -1.82 -6.15 2.22
C ASN A 20 -1.14 -7.35 1.55
N LEU A 21 -0.63 -7.18 0.32
CA LEU A 21 -0.01 -8.27 -0.43
C LEU A 21 1.28 -8.78 0.22
N VAL A 22 2.08 -7.94 0.87
CA VAL A 22 3.32 -8.38 1.56
C VAL A 22 3.09 -8.89 3.00
N SER A 23 1.89 -8.72 3.54
CA SER A 23 1.51 -9.12 4.90
C SER A 23 0.73 -10.44 4.89
N PRO A 24 0.54 -11.12 6.03
CA PRO A 24 -0.42 -12.22 6.13
C PRO A 24 -1.82 -11.76 5.69
N PRO A 25 -2.60 -12.64 5.02
CA PRO A 25 -2.28 -14.02 4.70
C PRO A 25 -1.47 -14.21 3.41
N HIS A 26 -1.20 -13.13 2.66
CA HIS A 26 -0.66 -13.20 1.29
C HIS A 26 0.85 -13.46 1.22
N LEU A 27 1.63 -12.75 2.04
CA LEU A 27 3.08 -12.94 2.19
C LEU A 27 3.85 -12.94 0.85
N TYR A 28 3.45 -12.11 -0.11
CA TYR A 28 4.15 -11.99 -1.39
C TYR A 28 5.42 -11.13 -1.30
N ALA A 29 6.23 -11.21 -2.35
CA ALA A 29 7.23 -10.22 -2.71
C ALA A 29 6.75 -9.37 -3.90
N ILE A 30 7.05 -8.06 -3.89
CA ILE A 30 6.53 -7.08 -4.88
C ILE A 30 7.63 -6.10 -5.30
N LEU A 31 7.59 -5.66 -6.55
CA LEU A 31 8.46 -4.63 -7.14
C LEU A 31 7.61 -3.42 -7.45
N VAL A 32 8.09 -2.27 -7.04
CA VAL A 32 7.56 -0.97 -7.40
C VAL A 32 8.58 -0.28 -8.29
N ILE A 33 8.22 0.00 -9.55
CA ILE A 33 9.00 0.86 -10.44
C ILE A 33 8.42 2.28 -10.32
N ASP A 34 9.09 3.12 -9.56
CA ASP A 34 8.67 4.49 -9.25
C ASP A 34 9.32 5.49 -10.22
N ILE A 35 8.69 5.67 -11.38
CA ILE A 35 9.18 6.53 -12.47
C ILE A 35 9.14 8.01 -12.05
N GLU A 36 8.11 8.41 -11.31
CA GLU A 36 7.88 9.81 -10.94
C GLU A 36 8.54 10.20 -9.62
N GLY A 37 9.12 9.25 -8.89
CA GLY A 37 9.74 9.52 -7.60
C GLY A 37 8.75 9.82 -6.47
N ARG A 38 7.48 9.42 -6.63
CA ARG A 38 6.37 9.80 -5.73
C ARG A 38 5.98 8.71 -4.76
N PHE A 39 6.46 7.48 -4.96
CA PHE A 39 6.21 6.40 -4.03
C PHE A 39 7.08 6.56 -2.78
N ASP A 40 6.45 6.59 -1.61
CA ASP A 40 7.09 6.74 -0.31
C ASP A 40 6.84 5.49 0.54
N ALA A 41 7.88 4.67 0.69
CA ALA A 41 7.81 3.42 1.43
C ALA A 41 7.42 3.59 2.91
N THR A 42 7.63 4.78 3.49
CA THR A 42 7.25 5.06 4.89
C THR A 42 5.74 5.12 5.10
N ARG A 43 4.96 5.20 4.02
CA ARG A 43 3.49 5.17 4.04
C ARG A 43 2.90 3.76 3.98
N LEU A 44 3.75 2.73 3.88
CA LEU A 44 3.29 1.35 4.03
C LEU A 44 2.92 1.08 5.48
N THR A 45 1.80 0.39 5.68
CA THR A 45 1.23 0.09 7.01
C THR A 45 1.54 -1.33 7.47
N CYS A 46 2.28 -2.10 6.69
CA CYS A 46 2.73 -3.44 7.08
C CYS A 46 3.87 -3.38 8.09
N LEU A 47 4.07 -4.47 8.86
CA LEU A 47 5.18 -4.53 9.82
C LEU A 47 6.53 -4.37 9.08
N PRO A 48 7.57 -3.80 9.73
CA PRO A 48 8.90 -3.66 9.12
C PRO A 48 9.49 -4.98 8.58
N SER A 49 9.16 -6.10 9.23
CA SER A 49 9.54 -7.44 8.79
C SER A 49 8.90 -7.88 7.46
N HIS A 50 7.79 -7.25 7.05
CA HIS A 50 7.14 -7.42 5.75
C HIS A 50 7.63 -6.41 4.71
N MET A 51 7.98 -5.20 5.13
CA MET A 51 8.50 -4.15 4.24
C MET A 51 9.74 -4.57 3.45
N ARG A 52 10.62 -5.41 4.02
CA ARG A 52 11.83 -5.92 3.33
C ARG A 52 11.55 -6.75 2.07
N HIS A 53 10.29 -7.08 1.81
CA HIS A 53 9.85 -7.82 0.63
C HIS A 53 9.23 -6.91 -0.45
N VAL A 54 9.25 -5.59 -0.24
CA VAL A 54 8.93 -4.56 -1.23
C VAL A 54 10.23 -4.03 -1.82
N TYR A 55 10.48 -4.35 -3.08
CA TYR A 55 11.62 -3.85 -3.84
C TYR A 55 11.18 -2.59 -4.57
N ILE A 56 11.99 -1.54 -4.54
CA ILE A 56 11.66 -0.27 -5.19
C ILE A 56 12.81 0.09 -6.13
N GLN A 57 12.46 0.30 -7.40
CA GLN A 57 13.38 0.79 -8.42
C GLN A 57 12.91 2.16 -8.90
N ARG A 58 13.83 3.12 -8.92
CA ARG A 58 13.59 4.46 -9.46
C ARG A 58 14.49 4.66 -10.67
N PRO A 59 14.02 4.32 -11.88
CA PRO A 59 14.86 4.41 -13.07
C PRO A 59 15.08 5.87 -13.46
N ALA A 60 16.29 6.19 -13.93
CA ALA A 60 16.62 7.52 -14.42
C ALA A 60 15.97 7.84 -15.79
N ARG A 61 15.58 6.79 -16.53
CA ARG A 61 14.92 6.90 -17.83
C ARG A 61 13.49 6.40 -17.71
N SER A 62 12.57 7.13 -18.34
CA SER A 62 11.14 6.81 -18.34
C SER A 62 10.64 6.40 -19.73
N ASP A 63 11.55 6.08 -20.65
CA ASP A 63 11.15 5.69 -22.00
C ASP A 63 10.45 4.31 -21.99
N PRO A 64 9.41 4.12 -22.81
CA PRO A 64 8.58 2.93 -22.74
C PRO A 64 9.30 1.59 -22.97
N GLU A 65 10.35 1.57 -23.80
CA GLU A 65 11.12 0.35 -24.08
C GLU A 65 11.99 -0.03 -22.89
N HIS A 66 12.64 0.96 -22.26
CA HIS A 66 13.40 0.74 -21.04
C HIS A 66 12.52 0.23 -19.89
N ILE A 67 11.34 0.82 -19.67
CA ILE A 67 10.43 0.33 -18.62
C ILE A 67 9.98 -1.10 -18.90
N ARG A 68 9.70 -1.44 -20.16
CA ARG A 68 9.35 -2.82 -20.54
C ARG A 68 10.49 -3.80 -20.29
N ALA A 69 11.73 -3.40 -20.58
CA ALA A 69 12.91 -4.20 -20.28
C ALA A 69 13.06 -4.43 -18.76
N LEU A 70 12.90 -3.38 -17.94
CA LEU A 70 12.94 -3.50 -16.47
C LEU A 70 11.87 -4.46 -15.95
N VAL A 71 10.63 -4.37 -16.44
CA VAL A 71 9.55 -5.29 -16.07
C VAL A 71 9.88 -6.73 -16.49
N ALA A 72 10.47 -6.93 -17.67
CA ALA A 72 10.86 -8.25 -18.15
C ALA A 72 12.03 -8.86 -17.36
N GLU A 73 12.97 -8.03 -16.89
CA GLU A 73 14.12 -8.46 -16.09
C GLU A 73 13.78 -8.66 -14.61
N ALA A 74 12.72 -8.02 -14.12
CA ALA A 74 12.32 -8.02 -12.71
C ALA A 74 12.17 -9.43 -12.14
N GLU A 75 11.49 -10.32 -12.86
CA GLU A 75 11.26 -11.70 -12.40
C GLU A 75 12.58 -12.46 -12.20
N VAL A 76 13.53 -12.32 -13.14
CA VAL A 76 14.84 -13.00 -13.03
C VAL A 76 15.63 -12.46 -11.84
N ILE A 77 15.66 -11.14 -11.66
CA ILE A 77 16.39 -10.50 -10.56
C ILE A 77 15.77 -10.86 -9.21
N LEU A 78 14.44 -10.95 -9.13
CA LEU A 78 13.73 -11.13 -7.87
C LEU A 78 13.57 -12.60 -7.47
N LEU A 79 13.61 -13.53 -8.42
CA LEU A 79 13.61 -14.97 -8.13
C LEU A 79 15.02 -15.52 -7.91
N TYR A 80 16.01 -15.02 -8.66
CA TYR A 80 17.35 -15.62 -8.68
C TYR A 80 18.48 -14.69 -8.26
N GLY A 81 18.22 -13.39 -8.09
CA GLY A 81 19.23 -12.42 -7.68
C GLY A 81 19.44 -12.39 -6.18
N ASP A 82 20.70 -12.15 -5.77
CA ASP A 82 21.08 -12.06 -4.34
C ASP A 82 20.33 -10.95 -3.59
N VAL A 83 19.94 -9.88 -4.30
CA VAL A 83 19.19 -8.75 -3.75
C VAL A 83 17.85 -9.18 -3.15
N ALA A 84 17.25 -10.25 -3.67
CA ALA A 84 15.94 -10.75 -3.25
C ALA A 84 16.02 -11.98 -2.35
N ARG A 85 17.22 -12.34 -1.86
CA ARG A 85 17.44 -13.51 -1.01
C ARG A 85 16.57 -13.52 0.24
N ALA A 86 16.28 -12.35 0.82
CA ALA A 86 15.37 -12.23 1.96
C ALA A 86 13.95 -12.72 1.65
N SER A 87 13.54 -12.70 0.38
CA SER A 87 12.23 -13.14 -0.11
C SER A 87 12.20 -14.58 -0.66
N ALA A 88 13.27 -15.37 -0.55
CA ALA A 88 13.35 -16.70 -1.20
C ALA A 88 12.24 -17.70 -0.82
N GLY A 89 11.56 -17.49 0.31
CA GLY A 89 10.41 -18.31 0.74
C GLY A 89 9.04 -17.75 0.37
N ARG A 90 8.97 -16.68 -0.44
CA ARG A 90 7.73 -16.00 -0.83
C ARG A 90 7.51 -16.12 -2.32
N GLU A 91 6.26 -16.30 -2.70
CA GLU A 91 5.87 -16.18 -4.11
C GLU A 91 6.04 -14.73 -4.58
N TRP A 92 6.52 -14.59 -5.80
CA TRP A 92 6.59 -13.32 -6.51
C TRP A 92 5.19 -12.98 -7.05
N TRP A 93 4.63 -11.84 -6.64
CA TRP A 93 3.28 -11.47 -7.08
C TRP A 93 3.25 -10.77 -8.43
N GLY A 94 4.12 -9.77 -8.62
CA GLY A 94 4.09 -8.92 -9.82
C GLY A 94 4.68 -7.53 -9.62
N THR A 95 4.67 -6.76 -10.71
CA THR A 95 5.26 -5.43 -10.78
C THR A 95 4.19 -4.32 -10.75
N VAL A 96 4.37 -3.38 -9.84
CA VAL A 96 3.61 -2.12 -9.77
C VAL A 96 4.44 -1.02 -10.42
N VAL A 97 3.91 -0.35 -11.43
CA VAL A 97 4.58 0.79 -12.08
C VAL A 97 3.86 2.08 -11.68
N VAL A 98 4.60 3.00 -11.06
CA VAL A 98 4.10 4.32 -10.63
C VAL A 98 4.58 5.37 -11.61
N GLY A 99 3.65 5.92 -12.36
CA GLY A 99 3.88 6.84 -13.47
C GLY A 99 4.01 6.15 -14.82
N GLY A 100 4.18 6.96 -15.88
CA GLY A 100 4.42 6.46 -17.23
C GLY A 100 3.21 5.81 -17.92
N LEU A 101 3.49 4.94 -18.89
CA LEU A 101 2.48 4.31 -19.77
C LEU A 101 2.31 2.82 -19.45
N GLY A 102 1.28 2.42 -18.71
CA GLY A 102 0.61 1.11 -18.83
C GLY A 102 1.46 -0.18 -18.80
N TYR A 103 2.58 -0.21 -18.07
CA TYR A 103 3.42 -1.41 -17.91
C TYR A 103 3.23 -2.05 -16.53
N GLY A 104 3.55 -3.35 -16.43
CA GLY A 104 3.40 -4.14 -15.19
C GLY A 104 2.01 -4.72 -14.98
N ASP A 105 1.84 -5.37 -13.84
CA ASP A 105 0.59 -5.98 -13.38
C ASP A 105 -0.39 -4.93 -12.86
N ILE A 106 0.16 -3.91 -12.18
CA ILE A 106 -0.55 -2.66 -11.86
C ILE A 106 0.23 -1.50 -12.48
N SER A 107 -0.47 -0.63 -13.20
CA SER A 107 0.07 0.64 -13.67
C SER A 107 -0.72 1.79 -13.07
N ALA A 108 -0.03 2.76 -12.48
CA ALA A 108 -0.65 3.89 -11.82
C ALA A 108 -0.23 5.19 -12.50
N GLY A 109 -1.15 5.84 -13.22
CA GLY A 109 -0.81 6.98 -14.07
C GLY A 109 -2.01 7.87 -14.37
N TRP A 110 -1.89 8.70 -15.41
CA TRP A 110 -2.95 9.64 -15.78
C TRP A 110 -4.19 8.96 -16.37
N LYS A 111 -4.05 7.73 -16.91
CA LYS A 111 -5.13 6.93 -17.49
C LYS A 111 -5.17 5.55 -16.83
N GLY A 112 -6.36 5.10 -16.45
CA GLY A 112 -6.59 3.82 -15.80
C GLY A 112 -8.06 3.41 -15.86
N TRP A 113 -8.34 2.15 -15.56
CA TRP A 113 -9.69 1.59 -15.48
C TRP A 113 -10.35 1.90 -14.14
N LEU A 114 -9.54 1.99 -13.08
CA LEU A 114 -9.96 2.39 -11.74
C LEU A 114 -9.49 3.81 -11.48
N ARG A 115 -10.37 4.66 -10.96
CA ARG A 115 -10.05 6.04 -10.59
C ARG A 115 -10.16 6.19 -9.08
N VAL A 116 -9.11 6.70 -8.46
CA VAL A 116 -9.06 6.98 -7.02
C VAL A 116 -9.18 8.48 -6.83
N ASP A 117 -10.17 8.91 -6.07
CA ASP A 117 -10.36 10.28 -5.62
C ASP A 117 -10.64 10.31 -4.12
N ARG A 118 -10.65 11.51 -3.52
CA ARG A 118 -11.13 11.64 -2.14
C ARG A 118 -12.61 11.25 -2.10
N GLU A 119 -13.03 10.53 -1.06
CA GLU A 119 -14.44 10.28 -0.83
C GLU A 119 -15.20 11.62 -0.84
N ASN A 120 -16.40 11.61 -1.45
CA ASN A 120 -17.13 12.84 -1.68
C ASN A 120 -17.60 13.46 -0.36
N VAL A 121 -16.88 14.48 0.09
CA VAL A 121 -17.31 15.33 1.18
C VAL A 121 -18.23 16.40 0.61
N ARG A 122 -19.47 16.46 1.11
CA ARG A 122 -20.44 17.50 0.71
C ARG A 122 -19.79 18.89 0.83
N GLY A 123 -19.80 19.62 -0.28
CA GLY A 123 -19.35 21.01 -0.32
C GLY A 123 -20.19 21.94 0.56
N PHE A 124 -19.78 23.20 0.63
CA PHE A 124 -20.57 24.25 1.26
C PHE A 124 -21.95 24.33 0.62
N ALA A 125 -23.00 24.54 1.41
CA ALA A 125 -24.32 24.77 0.86
C ALA A 125 -24.29 26.03 0.00
N SER A 126 -24.96 26.00 -1.15
CA SER A 126 -24.97 27.12 -2.10
C SER A 126 -25.53 28.43 -1.55
N SER A 127 -26.12 28.38 -0.35
CA SER A 127 -26.74 29.51 0.36
C SER A 127 -25.83 30.22 1.35
N ILE A 128 -24.60 29.73 1.60
CA ILE A 128 -23.72 30.35 2.59
C ILE A 128 -22.84 31.44 1.95
N SER A 129 -22.53 32.47 2.72
CA SER A 129 -21.59 33.51 2.32
C SER A 129 -20.13 33.03 2.36
N ALA A 130 -19.24 33.76 1.69
CA ALA A 130 -17.81 33.46 1.70
C ALA A 130 -17.17 33.60 3.10
N GLU A 131 -17.68 34.52 3.92
CA GLU A 131 -17.22 34.75 5.30
C GLU A 131 -17.62 33.57 6.20
N GLU A 132 -18.87 33.14 6.13
CA GLU A 132 -19.35 31.93 6.83
C GLU A 132 -18.64 30.65 6.36
N ALA A 133 -18.19 30.60 5.10
CA ALA A 133 -17.39 29.49 4.59
C ALA A 133 -16.00 29.44 5.21
N LEU A 134 -15.40 30.61 5.50
CA LEU A 134 -14.08 30.70 6.14
C LEU A 134 -14.16 30.32 7.63
N ASP A 135 -15.22 30.73 8.33
CA ASP A 135 -15.44 30.34 9.73
C ASP A 135 -15.63 28.81 9.90
N GLN A 136 -16.20 28.15 8.89
CA GLN A 136 -16.39 26.70 8.88
C GLN A 136 -15.19 25.93 8.29
N LYS A 137 -14.12 26.63 7.88
CA LYS A 137 -13.00 26.02 7.13
C LYS A 137 -12.26 24.98 7.94
N GLU A 138 -11.90 25.28 9.19
CA GLU A 138 -11.10 24.37 10.04
C GLU A 138 -11.87 23.09 10.35
N GLN A 139 -13.11 23.22 10.82
CA GLN A 139 -13.99 22.08 11.09
C GLN A 139 -14.25 21.21 9.84
N ARG A 140 -14.35 21.83 8.65
CA ARG A 140 -14.48 21.07 7.40
C ARG A 140 -13.18 20.46 6.92
N GLN A 141 -12.05 21.11 7.18
CA GLN A 141 -10.75 20.54 6.87
C GLN A 141 -10.57 19.23 7.64
N ASP A 142 -10.98 19.18 8.92
CA ASP A 142 -11.01 17.94 9.70
C ASP A 142 -11.93 16.88 9.07
N VAL A 143 -13.11 17.25 8.56
CA VAL A 143 -14.01 16.30 7.86
C VAL A 143 -13.37 15.78 6.58
N VAL A 144 -12.67 16.62 5.82
CA VAL A 144 -11.95 16.24 4.60
C VAL A 144 -10.73 15.39 4.90
N ASP A 145 -10.03 15.66 6.00
CA ASP A 145 -8.86 14.91 6.45
C ASP A 145 -9.26 13.55 7.02
N THR A 146 -10.45 13.47 7.64
CA THR A 146 -11.04 12.21 8.14
C THR A 146 -11.78 11.42 7.07
N ALA A 147 -12.10 12.04 5.92
CA ALA A 147 -12.80 11.37 4.83
C ALA A 147 -12.05 10.11 4.37
N GLY A 148 -12.72 9.19 3.69
CA GLY A 148 -12.09 8.06 3.04
C GLY A 148 -11.54 8.41 1.66
N TRP A 149 -11.05 7.39 0.99
CA TRP A 149 -10.76 7.37 -0.43
C TRP A 149 -11.89 6.61 -1.13
N ALA A 150 -12.21 7.00 -2.36
CA ALA A 150 -13.15 6.28 -3.19
C ALA A 150 -12.43 5.80 -4.46
N ALA A 151 -12.46 4.49 -4.69
CA ALA A 151 -11.97 3.87 -5.91
C ALA A 151 -13.17 3.46 -6.77
N THR A 152 -13.29 4.06 -7.96
CA THR A 152 -14.47 3.90 -8.84
C THR A 152 -14.09 3.49 -10.26
N SER A 153 -14.93 2.67 -10.88
CA SER A 153 -14.82 2.20 -12.27
C SER A 153 -16.22 2.12 -12.90
N HIS A 154 -16.29 1.79 -14.18
CA HIS A 154 -17.57 1.58 -14.88
C HIS A 154 -18.38 0.39 -14.35
N TRP A 155 -17.77 -0.52 -13.58
CA TRP A 155 -18.42 -1.72 -13.04
C TRP A 155 -18.77 -1.60 -11.55
N GLY A 156 -18.40 -0.50 -10.91
CA GLY A 156 -18.62 -0.29 -9.47
C GLY A 156 -17.43 0.37 -8.80
N GLY A 157 -17.49 0.46 -7.48
CA GLY A 157 -16.44 1.05 -6.66
C GLY A 157 -16.54 0.68 -5.19
N PHE A 158 -15.52 1.05 -4.44
CA PHE A 158 -15.43 0.85 -3.00
C PHE A 158 -14.76 2.05 -2.33
N THR A 159 -14.95 2.18 -1.02
CA THR A 159 -14.27 3.17 -0.20
C THR A 159 -13.29 2.50 0.77
N PHE A 160 -12.25 3.22 1.17
CA PHE A 160 -11.25 2.75 2.13
C PHE A 160 -10.65 3.94 2.87
N LYS A 161 -10.09 3.74 4.08
CA LYS A 161 -9.34 4.78 4.79
C LYS A 161 -7.85 4.46 4.82
N ASP A 162 -7.06 5.49 5.11
CA ASP A 162 -5.65 5.31 5.43
C ASP A 162 -5.54 4.63 6.79
N GLY A 163 -4.75 3.56 6.89
CA GLY A 163 -4.51 2.89 8.16
C GLY A 163 -5.72 2.13 8.73
N ASP A 164 -6.65 1.64 7.90
CA ASP A 164 -7.54 0.57 8.37
C ASP A 164 -6.66 -0.63 8.73
N GLU A 165 -6.30 -0.73 10.00
CA GLU A 165 -5.94 -1.96 10.64
C GLU A 165 -7.12 -2.90 10.43
N ASP A 166 -6.93 -3.93 9.61
CA ASP A 166 -7.74 -5.13 9.77
C ASP A 166 -7.44 -5.63 11.19
N ALA A 167 -8.21 -5.12 12.15
CA ALA A 167 -8.18 -5.48 13.55
C ALA A 167 -8.51 -6.97 13.66
N SER A 168 -7.47 -7.78 13.53
CA SER A 168 -7.35 -9.11 14.12
C SER A 168 -6.00 -9.17 14.83
N GLU A 169 -5.83 -8.27 15.81
CA GLU A 169 -5.00 -8.52 16.99
C GLU A 169 -5.63 -9.63 17.87
N GLU A 170 -5.95 -10.78 17.28
CA GLU A 170 -6.19 -12.03 18.02
C GLU A 170 -4.96 -12.91 17.80
N GLY A 171 -3.81 -12.47 18.32
CA GLY A 171 -2.56 -13.19 18.08
C GLY A 171 -1.33 -12.67 18.82
N VAL A 172 -1.43 -11.53 19.51
CA VAL A 172 -0.39 -11.13 20.47
C VAL A 172 -0.58 -11.98 21.73
N MET A 173 -0.14 -13.24 21.64
CA MET A 173 0.13 -14.09 22.78
C MET A 173 0.99 -13.29 23.75
N LYS A 174 0.38 -12.94 24.88
CA LYS A 174 1.02 -12.26 25.99
C LYS A 174 2.01 -13.22 26.62
N TRP A 175 3.29 -13.15 26.22
CA TRP A 175 4.39 -13.90 26.84
C TRP A 175 4.85 -13.23 28.13
N GLU A 176 3.91 -12.98 29.03
CA GLU A 176 4.18 -12.57 30.41
C GLU A 176 3.41 -13.56 31.28
N ASP A 177 3.99 -14.75 31.50
CA ASP A 177 3.71 -15.67 32.62
C ASP A 177 4.45 -17.02 32.40
N VAL A 178 5.78 -17.00 32.19
CA VAL A 178 6.60 -18.24 32.23
C VAL A 178 7.62 -18.23 33.37
N ASP A 179 7.70 -17.17 34.17
CA ASP A 179 8.64 -17.09 35.30
C ASP A 179 8.02 -17.54 36.65
N ASN A 180 7.06 -18.47 36.62
CA ASN A 180 6.54 -19.08 37.85
C ASN A 180 6.12 -20.53 37.62
N LEU A 181 7.09 -21.42 37.44
CA LEU A 181 6.94 -22.80 37.89
C LEU A 181 8.25 -23.34 38.47
N GLU A 182 8.17 -23.55 39.79
CA GLU A 182 8.89 -24.53 40.61
C GLU A 182 10.34 -24.20 41.02
N GLN A 183 10.42 -23.39 42.08
CA GLN A 183 11.33 -23.69 43.18
C GLN A 183 11.01 -25.10 43.70
N VAL A 184 11.88 -26.06 43.41
CA VAL A 184 11.91 -27.35 44.12
C VAL A 184 13.03 -27.25 45.14
N ASP A 185 12.67 -26.98 46.38
CA ASP A 185 13.45 -27.31 47.58
C ASP A 185 12.43 -27.63 48.69
N ASP A 186 12.32 -28.90 49.09
CA ASP A 186 12.95 -29.39 50.33
C ASP A 186 12.27 -30.67 50.86
N ASN A 187 13.12 -31.44 51.52
CA ASN A 187 13.01 -32.74 52.16
C ASN A 187 11.80 -33.02 53.08
N GLY A 188 11.45 -34.30 53.21
CA GLY A 188 10.97 -34.84 54.49
C GLY A 188 10.05 -36.06 54.41
N GLU A 189 10.63 -37.27 54.41
CA GLU A 189 10.42 -38.34 55.41
C GLU A 189 11.43 -39.49 55.23
#